data_AF-A0A396JA98-F1
#
_entry.id   AF-A0A396JA98-F1
#
_cell.length_a   1.000
_cell.length_b   1.000
_cell.length_c   1.000
_cell.angle_alpha   90.00
_cell.angle_beta   90.00
_cell.angle_gamma   90.00
#
_symmetry.space_group_name_H-M   'P 1'
#
loop_
_entity.id
_entity.type
_entity.pdbx_description
1 polymer ?
#
loop_
_entity_poly.entity_id
_entity_poly.type
_entity_poly.pdbx_seq_one_letter_code
_entity_poly.pdbx_strand_id
1 'polypeptide(L)'
;MDDSEPEFPIPTRKELEIIKNYFNVESEFIAATDTFTTPHDILFRNLAVSIIAKLNLFRCLSRSDDPDSFIPYLAMNYFDRFLSQHKLNLEDVEGRTETERVRLIAVSCLTISSKMRTNSFSVDRFLENLYVGVNLLRILSYG
;
A
#
# COMPACT_ATOMS: atom_id res chain seq x y z
N MET A 1 44.60 7.42 -14.45
CA MET A 1 43.46 6.70 -15.06
C MET A 1 42.53 6.44 -13.91
N ASP A 2 41.39 7.11 -13.90
CA ASP A 2 40.41 7.10 -12.83
C ASP A 2 39.46 5.92 -13.12
N ASP A 3 39.72 4.76 -12.50
CA ASP A 3 38.80 3.61 -12.50
C ASP A 3 37.70 3.93 -11.49
N SER A 4 36.76 4.78 -11.89
CA SER A 4 35.54 5.02 -11.12
C SER A 4 34.72 3.72 -11.15
N GLU A 5 34.74 2.95 -10.07
CA GLU A 5 33.84 1.80 -9.96
C GLU A 5 32.39 2.26 -10.18
N PRO A 6 31.61 1.54 -10.99
CA PRO A 6 30.23 1.93 -11.24
C PRO A 6 29.45 1.91 -9.92
N GLU A 7 28.72 2.99 -9.64
CA GLU A 7 27.87 3.17 -8.44
C GLU A 7 26.90 2.00 -8.23
N PHE A 8 26.55 1.29 -9.31
CA PHE A 8 25.75 0.08 -9.29
C PHE A 8 26.48 -1.08 -10.00
N PRO A 9 26.57 -2.26 -9.37
CA PRO A 9 27.14 -3.45 -9.99
C PRO A 9 26.42 -3.81 -11.29
N ILE A 10 27.16 -4.20 -12.32
CA ILE A 10 26.58 -4.73 -13.56
C ILE A 10 25.97 -6.11 -13.25
N PRO A 11 24.66 -6.31 -13.47
CA PRO A 11 24.02 -7.59 -13.19
C PRO A 11 24.62 -8.72 -14.02
N THR A 12 24.83 -9.87 -13.39
CA THR A 12 25.20 -11.11 -14.07
C THR A 12 24.08 -11.58 -15.00
N ARG A 13 24.41 -12.44 -15.97
CA ARG A 13 23.40 -13.05 -16.85
C ARG A 13 22.27 -13.74 -16.08
N LYS A 14 22.58 -14.41 -14.97
CA LYS A 14 21.57 -15.07 -14.13
C LYS A 14 20.64 -14.05 -13.47
N GLU A 15 21.19 -12.95 -12.96
CA GLU A 15 20.39 -11.86 -12.38
C GLU A 15 19.52 -11.19 -13.44
N LEU A 16 20.01 -11.00 -14.67
CA LEU A 16 19.21 -10.47 -15.77
C LEU A 16 18.00 -11.35 -16.09
N GLU A 17 18.14 -12.68 -16.11
CA GLU A 17 17.01 -13.59 -16.32
C GLU A 17 16.01 -13.52 -15.15
N ILE A 18 16.50 -13.41 -13.91
CA ILE A 18 15.64 -13.22 -12.73
C ILE A 18 14.87 -11.91 -12.81
N ILE A 19 15.55 -10.81 -13.15
CA ILE A 19 14.95 -9.48 -13.32
C ILE A 19 13.88 -9.52 -14.42
N LYS A 20 14.18 -10.16 -15.56
CA LYS A 20 13.23 -10.33 -16.65
C LYS A 20 11.99 -11.10 -16.20
N ASN A 21 12.17 -12.15 -15.39
CA ASN A 21 11.04 -12.88 -14.83
C ASN A 21 10.19 -12.00 -13.91
N TYR A 22 10.82 -11.18 -13.05
CA TYR A 22 10.08 -10.22 -12.21
C TYR A 22 9.29 -9.20 -13.04
N PHE A 23 9.87 -8.64 -14.10
CA PHE A 23 9.16 -7.71 -14.98
C PHE A 23 7.93 -8.34 -15.66
N ASN A 24 8.07 -9.59 -16.13
CA ASN A 24 6.94 -10.29 -16.74
C ASN A 24 5.80 -10.47 -15.73
N VAL A 25 6.11 -10.92 -14.52
CA VAL A 25 5.12 -11.11 -13.45
C VAL A 25 4.53 -9.77 -13.00
N GLU A 26 5.34 -8.72 -12.85
CA GLU A 26 4.89 -7.39 -12.45
C GLU A 26 3.81 -6.87 -13.42
N SER A 27 3.98 -7.09 -14.72
CA SER A 27 3.01 -6.65 -15.74
C SER A 27 1.60 -7.22 -15.56
N GLU A 28 1.48 -8.43 -15.01
CA GLU A 28 0.18 -9.07 -14.72
C GLU A 28 -0.55 -8.44 -13.51
N PHE A 29 0.19 -7.66 -12.71
CA PHE A 29 -0.27 -7.02 -11.49
C PHE A 29 -0.26 -5.49 -11.57
N ILE A 30 -0.19 -4.91 -12.77
CA ILE A 30 -0.34 -3.46 -12.97
C ILE A 30 -1.83 -3.07 -12.93
N ALA A 31 -2.14 -1.98 -12.25
CA ALA A 31 -3.49 -1.40 -12.23
C ALA A 31 -3.85 -0.77 -13.59
N ALA A 32 -5.14 -0.68 -13.93
CA ALA A 32 -5.55 -0.10 -15.20
C ALA A 32 -5.19 1.39 -15.25
N THR A 33 -4.63 1.84 -16.37
CA THR A 33 -4.03 3.17 -16.54
C THR A 33 -5.06 4.30 -16.63
N ASP A 34 -6.32 3.97 -16.86
CA ASP A 34 -7.45 4.90 -17.05
C ASP A 34 -8.34 5.06 -15.81
N THR A 35 -7.95 4.49 -14.66
CA THR A 35 -8.80 4.44 -13.46
C THR A 35 -8.85 5.76 -12.69
N PHE A 36 -7.74 6.48 -12.55
CA PHE A 36 -7.64 7.69 -11.74
C PHE A 36 -7.53 8.93 -12.63
N THR A 37 -8.58 9.22 -13.39
CA THR A 37 -8.56 10.29 -14.41
C THR A 37 -9.32 11.54 -13.98
N THR A 38 -10.22 11.44 -13.00
CA THR A 38 -10.94 12.60 -12.47
C THR A 38 -10.28 13.15 -11.20
N PRO A 39 -10.47 14.45 -10.88
CA PRO A 39 -9.99 15.02 -9.62
C PRO A 39 -10.52 14.29 -8.38
N HIS A 40 -11.74 13.73 -8.45
CA HIS A 40 -12.36 12.99 -7.36
C HIS A 40 -11.64 11.66 -7.11
N ASP A 41 -11.31 10.91 -8.17
CA ASP A 41 -10.54 9.67 -8.06
C ASP A 41 -9.14 9.91 -7.48
N ILE A 42 -8.50 11.00 -7.91
CA ILE A 42 -7.19 11.42 -7.39
C ILE A 42 -7.28 11.73 -5.90
N LEU A 43 -8.36 12.37 -5.44
CA LEU A 43 -8.58 12.64 -4.01
C LEU A 43 -8.74 11.34 -3.20
N PHE A 44 -9.45 10.34 -3.73
CA PHE A 44 -9.56 9.03 -3.08
C PHE A 44 -8.22 8.30 -3.01
N ARG A 45 -7.44 8.33 -4.09
CA ARG A 45 -6.10 7.75 -4.09
C ARG A 45 -5.18 8.46 -3.09
N ASN A 46 -5.21 9.79 -3.03
CA ASN A 46 -4.43 10.58 -2.07
C ASN A 46 -4.84 10.27 -0.61
N LEU A 47 -6.15 10.13 -0.37
CA LEU A 47 -6.65 9.71 0.93
C LEU A 47 -6.12 8.33 1.32
N ALA A 48 -6.15 7.36 0.40
CA ALA A 48 -5.64 6.02 0.64
C ALA A 48 -4.13 6.02 0.93
N VAL A 49 -3.33 6.75 0.14
CA VAL A 49 -1.89 6.93 0.39
C VAL A 49 -1.65 7.49 1.79
N SER A 50 -2.40 8.53 2.18
CA SER A 50 -2.27 9.14 3.51
C SER A 50 -2.58 8.15 4.64
N ILE A 51 -3.68 7.40 4.49
CA ILE A 51 -4.10 6.39 5.47
C ILE A 51 -3.06 5.28 5.59
N ILE A 52 -2.65 4.71 4.46
CA ILE A 52 -1.68 3.60 4.41
C ILE A 52 -0.35 4.05 5.00
N ALA A 53 0.18 5.22 4.63
CA ALA A 53 1.45 5.73 5.13
C ALA A 53 1.41 5.94 6.65
N LYS A 54 0.38 6.63 7.16
CA LYS A 54 0.25 6.93 8.60
C LYS A 54 0.06 5.67 9.44
N LEU A 55 -0.79 4.74 9.00
CA LEU A 55 -1.05 3.50 9.73
C LEU A 55 0.15 2.55 9.67
N ASN A 56 0.87 2.50 8.54
CA ASN A 56 2.12 1.75 8.43
C ASN A 56 3.18 2.30 9.39
N LEU A 57 3.35 3.63 9.44
CA LEU A 57 4.28 4.28 10.35
C LEU A 57 3.92 3.98 11.82
N PHE A 58 2.65 4.16 12.19
CA PHE A 58 2.18 3.88 13.55
C PHE A 58 2.45 2.42 13.93
N ARG A 59 2.15 1.47 13.05
CA ARG A 59 2.42 0.04 13.28
C ARG A 59 3.90 -0.23 13.56
N CYS A 60 4.81 0.37 12.78
CA CYS A 60 6.25 0.18 12.97
C CYS A 60 6.70 0.77 14.31
N LEU A 61 6.21 1.96 14.67
CA LEU A 61 6.49 2.59 15.97
C LEU A 61 5.99 1.74 17.14
N SER A 62 4.76 1.21 17.07
CA SER A 62 4.17 0.39 18.15
C SER A 62 4.87 -0.95 18.36
N ARG A 63 5.46 -1.52 17.30
CA ARG A 63 6.13 -2.82 17.36
C ARG A 63 7.65 -2.73 17.53
N SER A 64 8.20 -1.52 17.49
CA SER A 64 9.66 -1.30 17.37
C SER A 64 10.27 -2.06 16.19
N ASP A 65 9.47 -2.24 15.13
CA ASP A 65 9.90 -2.89 13.89
C ASP A 65 10.50 -1.82 12.95
N ASP A 66 11.51 -2.19 12.18
CA ASP A 66 12.03 -1.33 11.12
C ASP A 66 10.95 -1.05 10.06
N PRO A 67 10.89 0.17 9.51
CA PRO A 67 9.91 0.52 8.50
C PRO A 67 10.15 -0.27 7.21
N ASP A 68 9.29 -1.26 6.96
CA ASP A 68 9.29 -2.01 5.71
C ASP A 68 8.49 -1.24 4.64
N SER A 69 9.20 -0.68 3.65
CA SER A 69 8.62 0.06 2.52
C SER A 69 7.86 -0.83 1.54
N PHE A 70 8.08 -2.15 1.57
CA PHE A 70 7.37 -3.10 0.72
C PHE A 70 5.89 -3.22 1.10
N ILE A 71 5.58 -3.13 2.39
CA ILE A 71 4.21 -3.23 2.91
C ILE A 71 3.29 -2.12 2.36
N PRO A 72 3.62 -0.82 2.47
CA PRO A 72 2.80 0.24 1.91
C PRO A 72 2.81 0.25 0.37
N TYR A 73 3.92 -0.13 -0.27
CA TYR A 73 3.97 -0.28 -1.74
C TYR A 73 2.96 -1.34 -2.22
N LEU A 74 2.99 -2.53 -1.61
CA LEU A 74 2.09 -3.63 -1.96
C LEU A 74 0.63 -3.29 -1.62
N ALA A 75 0.38 -2.57 -0.52
CA ALA A 75 -0.96 -2.08 -0.18
C ALA A 75 -1.51 -1.15 -1.26
N MET A 76 -0.70 -0.23 -1.78
CA MET A 76 -1.12 0.66 -2.87
C MET A 76 -1.35 -0.09 -4.18
N ASN A 77 -0.55 -1.12 -4.48
CA ASN A 77 -0.82 -1.99 -5.64
C ASN A 77 -2.19 -2.67 -5.53
N TYR A 78 -2.54 -3.22 -4.36
CA TYR A 78 -3.86 -3.81 -4.14
C TYR A 78 -4.99 -2.79 -4.24
N PHE A 79 -4.79 -1.59 -3.67
CA PHE A 79 -5.78 -0.52 -3.71
C PHE A 79 -6.06 -0.07 -5.15
N ASP A 80 -5.00 0.27 -5.91
CA ASP A 80 -5.12 0.75 -7.28
C ASP A 80 -5.80 -0.32 -8.16
N ARG A 81 -5.42 -1.60 -8.03
CA ARG A 81 -6.03 -2.71 -8.79
C ARG A 81 -7.49 -2.96 -8.44
N PHE A 82 -7.84 -2.94 -7.15
CA PHE A 82 -9.22 -3.15 -6.71
C PHE A 82 -10.15 -2.11 -7.34
N LEU A 83 -9.75 -0.84 -7.30
CA LEU A 83 -10.56 0.24 -7.86
C LEU A 83 -10.58 0.23 -9.40
N SER A 84 -9.50 -0.19 -10.04
CA SER A 84 -9.46 -0.40 -11.50
C SER A 84 -10.46 -1.45 -11.98
N GLN A 85 -10.57 -2.57 -11.27
CA GLN A 85 -11.43 -3.68 -11.68
C GLN A 85 -12.92 -3.41 -11.42
N HIS A 86 -13.23 -2.66 -10.36
CA HIS A 86 -14.60 -2.38 -9.94
C HIS A 86 -15.12 -1.02 -10.43
N LYS A 87 -14.39 -0.31 -11.31
CA LYS A 87 -14.71 1.03 -11.83
C LYS A 87 -15.24 1.96 -10.73
N LEU A 88 -14.52 2.02 -9.61
CA LEU A 88 -14.85 2.88 -8.46
C LEU A 88 -16.32 2.80 -7.98
N ASN A 89 -17.03 1.70 -8.20
CA ASN A 89 -18.34 1.52 -7.59
C ASN A 89 -18.16 1.19 -6.10
N LEU A 90 -18.12 2.22 -5.28
CA LEU A 90 -17.97 2.10 -3.84
C LEU A 90 -19.28 1.67 -3.15
N GLU A 91 -20.40 1.52 -3.87
CA GLU A 91 -21.71 1.23 -3.25
C GLU A 91 -21.74 -0.11 -2.51
N ASP A 92 -20.99 -1.10 -2.98
CA ASP A 92 -20.91 -2.43 -2.36
C ASP A 92 -19.98 -2.48 -1.14
N VAL A 93 -19.29 -1.37 -0.85
CA VAL A 93 -18.35 -1.29 0.28
C VAL A 93 -19.05 -0.69 1.49
N GLU A 94 -18.90 -1.34 2.64
CA GLU A 94 -19.43 -0.83 3.90
C GLU A 94 -18.85 0.55 4.24
N GLY A 95 -19.73 1.45 4.66
CA GLY A 95 -19.40 2.83 5.02
C GLY A 95 -20.52 3.79 4.65
N ARG A 96 -20.74 4.80 5.49
CA ARG A 96 -21.81 5.80 5.29
C ARG A 96 -21.39 6.88 4.29
N THR A 97 -20.09 7.14 4.19
CA THR A 97 -19.50 8.12 3.27
C THR A 97 -18.47 7.47 2.37
N GLU A 98 -18.22 8.05 1.20
CA GLU A 98 -17.17 7.58 0.29
C GLU A 98 -15.79 7.53 0.97
N THR A 99 -15.51 8.51 1.84
CA THR A 99 -14.28 8.57 2.65
C THR A 99 -14.14 7.38 3.59
N GLU A 100 -15.23 6.94 4.23
CA GLU A 100 -15.22 5.75 5.10
C GLU A 100 -14.99 4.47 4.30
N ARG A 101 -15.57 4.37 3.10
CA ARG A 101 -15.39 3.25 2.19
C ARG A 101 -13.96 3.16 1.69
N VAL A 102 -13.39 4.27 1.22
CA VAL A 102 -11.97 4.36 0.82
C VAL A 102 -11.05 3.98 1.99
N ARG A 103 -11.37 4.43 3.21
CA ARG A 103 -10.62 4.07 4.41
C ARG A 103 -10.67 2.56 4.68
N LEU A 104 -11.84 1.94 4.56
CA LEU A 104 -12.00 0.51 4.77
C LEU A 104 -11.18 -0.30 3.75
N ILE A 105 -11.22 0.09 2.46
CA ILE A 105 -10.43 -0.55 1.40
C ILE A 105 -8.93 -0.40 1.72
N ALA A 106 -8.48 0.82 2.01
CA ALA A 106 -7.07 1.12 2.30
C ALA A 106 -6.54 0.32 3.50
N VAL A 107 -7.33 0.23 4.59
CA VAL A 107 -7.00 -0.60 5.76
C VAL A 107 -6.94 -2.07 5.40
N SER A 108 -7.88 -2.56 4.59
CA SER A 108 -7.90 -3.96 4.14
C SER A 108 -6.66 -4.29 3.29
N CYS A 109 -6.30 -3.43 2.33
CA CYS A 109 -5.10 -3.58 1.51
C CYS A 109 -3.82 -3.62 2.37
N LEU A 110 -3.73 -2.73 3.37
CA LEU A 110 -2.60 -2.73 4.31
C LEU A 110 -2.55 -3.99 5.19
N THR A 111 -3.70 -4.52 5.57
CA THR A 111 -3.82 -5.78 6.32
C THR A 111 -3.27 -6.93 5.50
N ILE A 112 -3.73 -7.07 4.25
CA ILE A 112 -3.32 -8.13 3.34
C ILE A 112 -1.83 -8.02 3.05
N SER A 113 -1.31 -6.82 2.73
CA SER A 113 0.12 -6.64 2.46
C SER A 113 0.99 -6.95 3.67
N SER A 114 0.55 -6.54 4.87
CA SER A 114 1.25 -6.86 6.12
C SER A 114 1.28 -8.37 6.37
N LYS A 115 0.18 -9.08 6.10
CA LYS A 115 0.11 -10.54 6.21
C LYS A 115 1.02 -11.24 5.21
N MET A 116 1.08 -10.76 3.97
CA MET A 116 1.95 -11.32 2.94
C MET A 116 3.44 -11.17 3.29
N ARG A 117 3.79 -10.11 4.01
CA ARG A 117 5.18 -9.80 4.37
C ARG A 117 5.63 -10.41 5.71
N THR A 118 4.69 -10.70 6.61
CA THR A 118 4.97 -11.09 8.01
C THR A 118 4.65 -12.56 8.24
N ASN A 119 5.64 -13.37 8.59
CA ASN A 119 5.46 -14.82 8.84
C ASN A 119 4.59 -15.15 10.07
N SER A 120 4.45 -14.21 11.03
CA SER A 120 3.69 -14.37 12.28
C SER A 120 2.57 -13.33 12.42
N PHE A 121 1.82 -13.11 11.34
CA PHE A 121 0.74 -12.12 11.33
C PHE A 121 -0.44 -12.52 12.24
N SER A 122 -0.82 -11.64 13.16
CA SER A 122 -2.03 -11.75 13.99
C SER A 122 -2.98 -10.61 13.64
N VAL A 123 -4.20 -10.97 13.22
CA VAL A 123 -5.25 -10.00 12.86
C VAL A 123 -5.64 -9.15 14.06
N ASP A 124 -5.85 -9.76 15.24
CA ASP A 124 -6.31 -9.06 16.44
C ASP A 124 -5.32 -7.97 16.86
N ARG A 125 -4.03 -8.32 16.97
CA ARG A 125 -2.96 -7.36 17.31
C ARG A 125 -2.81 -6.26 16.25
N PHE A 126 -3.05 -6.61 14.98
CA PHE A 126 -2.99 -5.64 13.90
C PHE A 126 -4.15 -4.65 14.00
N LEU A 127 -5.38 -5.14 14.24
CA LEU A 127 -6.57 -4.31 14.41
C LEU A 127 -6.53 -3.44 15.67
N GLU A 128 -5.96 -3.94 16.79
CA GLU A 128 -5.74 -3.13 18.00
C GLU A 128 -4.85 -1.92 17.71
N ASN A 129 -3.71 -2.14 17.05
CA ASN A 129 -2.79 -1.06 16.65
C ASN A 129 -3.46 -0.09 15.66
N LEU A 130 -4.26 -0.59 14.72
CA LEU A 130 -5.02 0.24 13.80
C LEU A 130 -6.11 1.04 14.50
N TYR A 131 -6.82 0.48 15.47
CA TYR A 131 -7.87 1.17 16.21
C TYR A 131 -7.30 2.38 16.96
N VAL A 132 -6.15 2.20 17.63
CA VAL A 132 -5.43 3.30 18.29
C VAL A 132 -5.00 4.34 17.24
N GLY A 133 -4.40 3.91 16.14
CA GLY A 133 -3.97 4.81 15.05
C GLY A 133 -5.13 5.59 14.41
N VAL A 134 -6.26 4.94 14.12
CA VAL A 134 -7.45 5.56 13.50
C VAL A 134 -8.12 6.56 14.46
N ASN A 135 -8.15 6.26 15.76
CA ASN A 135 -8.65 7.21 16.75
C ASN A 135 -7.74 8.44 16.89
N LEU A 136 -6.42 8.26 16.86
CA LEU A 136 -5.47 9.36 16.80
C LEU A 136 -5.64 10.21 15.54
N LEU A 137 -5.85 9.59 14.37
CA LEU A 137 -6.12 10.31 13.13
C LEU A 137 -7.41 11.13 13.20
N ARG A 138 -8.46 10.61 13.84
CA ARG A 138 -9.70 11.36 14.10
C ARG A 138 -9.43 12.57 15.00
N ILE A 139 -8.69 12.40 16.09
CA ILE A 139 -8.38 13.50 17.03
C ILE A 139 -7.57 14.61 16.34
N LEU A 140 -6.56 14.25 15.53
CA LEU A 140 -5.72 15.21 14.80
C LEU A 140 -6.43 15.90 13.63
N SER A 141 -7.59 15.41 13.18
CA SER A 141 -8.42 16.06 12.16
C SER A 141 -9.46 17.05 12.71
N TYR A 142 -9.58 17.17 14.03
CA TYR A 142 -10.46 18.14 14.71
C TYR A 142 -9.70 19.20 15.53
N GLY A 143 -8.37 19.26 15.40
CA GLY A 143 -7.49 20.22 16.07
C GLY A 143 -7.00 21.32 15.13
#